data_AF-A0A4Y9XWB9-F1
#
_entry.id   AF-A0A4Y9XWB9-F1
#
_cell.length_a   1.000
_cell.length_b   1.000
_cell.length_c   1.000
_cell.angle_alpha   90.00
_cell.angle_beta   90.00
_cell.angle_gamma   90.00
#
_symmetry.space_group_name_H-M   'P 1'
#
loop_
_entity.id
_entity.type
_entity.pdbx_description
1 polymer ?
#
loop_
_entity_poly.entity_id
_entity_poly.type
_entity_poly.pdbx_seq_one_letter_code
_entity_poly.pdbx_strand_id
1 'polypeptide(L)'
;MPDSARNVVQPDTALHIRVTNHGKIQTCVQFALASLEEHPDRPVTFHTMPAAKGKAVDRSETNNSVAPTKDQPGGSGAAVSKRPHNHTSMTTIPRLISVVEIVKREHLKTLDPALSQAGKLSGLHQYNEIGELEPEEPEDALSPEEERQRAITLALSSKRQQHKVAYMKVTLSRKELPDLVPTGATYQQPEIRALSKSARTRLKRKLKKSDAAT
;
A
#
# COMPACT_ATOMS: atom_id res chain seq x y z
N MET A 1 -45.91 1.81 11.08
CA MET A 1 -44.55 1.46 11.54
C MET A 1 -43.76 1.07 10.29
N PRO A 2 -43.07 2.00 9.62
CA PRO A 2 -42.31 1.67 8.42
C PRO A 2 -40.98 1.02 8.80
N ASP A 3 -40.73 -0.15 8.24
CA ASP A 3 -39.44 -0.85 8.25
C ASP A 3 -38.37 0.04 7.62
N SER A 4 -37.43 0.50 8.44
CA SER A 4 -36.19 1.13 7.98
C SER A 4 -35.35 0.08 7.27
N ALA A 5 -35.56 -0.04 5.96
CA ALA A 5 -34.67 -0.73 5.05
C ALA A 5 -33.24 -0.23 5.29
N ARG A 6 -32.42 -1.07 5.93
CA ARG A 6 -30.98 -0.91 6.01
C ARG A 6 -30.46 -0.93 4.58
N ASN A 7 -30.21 0.25 4.05
CA ASN A 7 -29.49 0.43 2.80
C ASN A 7 -28.11 -0.19 3.03
N VAL A 8 -27.93 -1.42 2.56
CA VAL A 8 -26.62 -2.07 2.50
C VAL A 8 -25.86 -1.30 1.44
N VAL A 9 -25.21 -0.22 1.87
CA VAL A 9 -24.23 0.51 1.07
C VAL A 9 -23.17 -0.52 0.73
N GLN A 10 -23.19 -1.02 -0.50
CA GLN A 10 -22.10 -1.80 -1.06
C GLN A 10 -20.83 -0.98 -0.85
N PRO A 11 -19.74 -1.58 -0.32
CA PRO A 11 -18.51 -0.83 -0.09
C PRO A 11 -18.02 -0.32 -1.44
N ASP A 12 -18.22 0.97 -1.67
CA ASP A 12 -17.98 1.63 -2.94
C ASP A 12 -16.47 1.70 -3.17
N THR A 13 -15.98 0.58 -3.69
CA THR A 13 -14.67 0.26 -4.24
C THR A 13 -13.48 1.02 -3.65
N ALA A 14 -13.10 0.83 -2.38
CA ALA A 14 -11.85 1.41 -1.85
C ALA A 14 -10.70 1.31 -2.86
N LEU A 15 -9.94 2.39 -3.09
CA LEU A 15 -8.91 2.38 -4.13
C LEU A 15 -7.71 1.57 -3.66
N HIS A 16 -7.38 0.47 -4.34
CA HIS A 16 -6.25 -0.37 -4.00
C HIS A 16 -5.02 -0.09 -4.88
N ILE A 17 -3.91 0.29 -4.27
CA ILE A 17 -2.63 0.56 -4.94
C ILE A 17 -1.59 -0.44 -4.45
N ARG A 18 -1.10 -1.28 -5.36
CA ARG A 18 0.00 -2.22 -5.07
C ARG A 18 1.35 -1.50 -5.15
N VAL A 19 2.15 -1.60 -4.10
CA VAL A 19 3.54 -1.10 -4.09
C VAL A 19 4.49 -2.22 -4.51
N THR A 20 5.23 -1.99 -5.60
CA THR A 20 6.20 -2.96 -6.16
C THR A 20 7.62 -2.42 -6.08
N ASN A 21 8.62 -3.30 -6.25
CA ASN A 21 10.04 -2.91 -6.21
C ASN A 21 10.43 -1.93 -7.32
N HIS A 22 9.83 -2.06 -8.51
CA HIS A 22 10.21 -1.31 -9.70
C HIS A 22 9.23 -0.17 -10.04
N GLY A 23 8.08 -0.06 -9.38
CA GLY A 23 7.10 0.98 -9.64
C GLY A 23 7.57 2.37 -9.21
N LYS A 24 7.35 3.41 -10.02
CA LYS A 24 7.74 4.79 -9.68
C LYS A 24 6.90 5.31 -8.50
N ILE A 25 7.57 5.72 -7.41
CA ILE A 25 6.91 6.26 -6.19
C ILE A 25 6.03 7.47 -6.53
N GLN A 26 6.54 8.38 -7.36
CA GLN A 26 5.84 9.60 -7.75
C GLN A 26 4.47 9.32 -8.38
N THR A 27 4.38 8.31 -9.25
CA THR A 27 3.12 7.91 -9.88
C THR A 27 2.11 7.40 -8.85
N CYS A 28 2.55 6.58 -7.90
CA CYS A 28 1.67 6.10 -6.81
C CYS A 28 1.17 7.25 -5.94
N VAL A 29 2.05 8.19 -5.60
CA VAL A 29 1.73 9.38 -4.78
C VAL A 29 0.75 10.28 -5.51
N GLN A 30 1.01 10.62 -6.77
CA GLN A 30 0.16 11.50 -7.57
C GLN A 30 -1.24 10.92 -7.73
N PHE A 31 -1.33 9.62 -8.05
CA PHE A 31 -2.61 8.93 -8.20
C PHE A 31 -3.41 8.89 -6.89
N ALA A 32 -2.74 8.63 -5.77
CA ALA A 32 -3.38 8.64 -4.46
C ALA A 32 -3.89 10.03 -4.05
N LEU A 33 -3.09 11.08 -4.27
CA LEU A 33 -3.48 12.46 -3.97
C LEU A 33 -4.68 12.89 -4.81
N ALA A 34 -4.66 12.60 -6.12
CA ALA A 34 -5.78 12.87 -7.02
C ALA A 34 -7.05 12.16 -6.55
N SER A 35 -6.96 10.87 -6.21
CA SER A 35 -8.12 10.10 -5.70
C SER A 35 -8.66 10.66 -4.39
N LEU A 36 -7.80 11.08 -3.47
CA LEU A 36 -8.25 11.68 -2.21
C LEU A 36 -8.91 13.04 -2.42
N GLU A 37 -8.54 13.77 -3.46
CA GLU A 37 -9.12 15.07 -3.81
C GLU A 37 -10.47 14.93 -4.53
N GLU A 38 -10.53 14.04 -5.52
CA GLU A 38 -11.73 13.78 -6.32
C GLU A 38 -12.82 13.07 -5.51
N HIS A 39 -12.43 12.17 -4.60
CA HIS A 39 -13.34 11.36 -3.79
C HIS A 39 -12.96 11.41 -2.31
N PRO A 40 -13.33 12.48 -1.58
CA PRO A 40 -12.93 12.67 -0.18
C PRO A 40 -13.48 11.59 0.77
N ASP A 41 -14.54 10.92 0.36
CA ASP A 41 -15.23 9.90 1.15
C ASP A 41 -14.70 8.48 0.89
N ARG A 42 -13.85 8.32 -0.13
CA ARG A 42 -13.32 7.03 -0.55
C ARG A 42 -11.91 6.82 -0.01
N PRO A 43 -11.66 5.77 0.78
CA PRO A 43 -10.32 5.51 1.29
C PRO A 43 -9.39 4.98 0.20
N VAL A 44 -8.08 5.24 0.40
CA VAL A 44 -7.01 4.72 -0.44
C VAL A 44 -6.19 3.71 0.35
N THR A 45 -6.12 2.49 -0.16
CA THR A 45 -5.40 1.37 0.45
C THR A 45 -4.15 1.03 -0.35
N PHE A 46 -3.00 1.06 0.30
CA PHE A 46 -1.74 0.60 -0.25
C PHE A 46 -1.38 -0.78 0.29
N HIS A 47 -0.84 -1.69 -0.52
CA HIS A 47 -0.47 -3.04 -0.05
C HIS A 47 0.77 -3.63 -0.75
N THR A 48 1.37 -4.63 -0.10
CA THR A 48 2.54 -5.39 -0.63
C THR A 48 2.22 -6.80 -1.14
N MET A 49 0.94 -7.18 -1.21
CA MET A 49 0.53 -8.50 -1.72
C MET A 49 1.11 -8.78 -3.13
N PRO A 50 1.47 -10.03 -3.44
CA PRO A 50 1.93 -10.41 -4.77
C PRO A 50 0.83 -10.19 -5.81
N ALA A 51 1.22 -10.12 -7.09
CA ALA A 51 0.22 -10.12 -8.16
C ALA A 51 -0.48 -11.48 -8.14
N ALA A 52 -1.81 -11.48 -8.15
CA ALA A 52 -2.56 -12.70 -8.40
C ALA A 52 -2.08 -13.30 -9.74
N LYS A 53 -1.58 -14.54 -9.70
CA LYS A 53 -1.26 -15.29 -10.90
C LYS A 53 -2.58 -15.65 -11.56
N GLY A 54 -2.98 -14.90 -12.60
CA GLY A 54 -4.19 -15.24 -13.37
C GLY A 54 -5.23 -14.12 -13.45
N LYS A 55 -4.85 -12.97 -14.02
CA LYS A 55 -5.70 -12.11 -14.85
C LYS A 55 -4.85 -10.99 -15.40
N ALA A 56 -3.96 -11.33 -16.34
CA ALA A 56 -3.45 -10.34 -17.26
C ALA A 56 -4.63 -9.93 -18.16
N VAL A 57 -5.35 -8.89 -17.75
CA VAL A 57 -6.20 -8.15 -18.69
C VAL A 57 -5.24 -7.44 -19.63
N ASP A 58 -5.36 -7.80 -20.90
CA ASP A 58 -4.59 -7.33 -22.04
C ASP A 58 -4.48 -5.80 -22.01
N ARG A 59 -3.29 -5.28 -21.67
CA ARG A 59 -2.99 -3.85 -21.80
C ARG A 59 -1.55 -3.70 -22.32
N SER A 60 -1.45 -3.92 -23.63
CA SER A 60 -0.45 -3.39 -24.58
C SER A 60 0.68 -2.58 -23.96
N GLU A 61 1.85 -3.19 -23.80
CA GLU A 61 3.11 -2.46 -23.76
C GLU A 61 3.88 -2.72 -25.06
N THR A 62 4.12 -1.63 -25.76
CA THR A 62 4.85 -1.52 -27.01
C THR A 62 6.30 -1.98 -26.83
N ASN A 63 6.66 -2.94 -27.68
CA ASN A 63 8.00 -3.46 -27.94
C ASN A 63 9.11 -2.38 -27.92
N ASN A 64 10.11 -2.60 -27.08
CA ASN A 64 11.51 -2.44 -27.48
C ASN A 64 12.42 -3.19 -26.50
N SER A 65 12.88 -4.37 -26.90
CA SER A 65 14.04 -5.02 -26.29
C SER A 65 14.91 -5.60 -27.39
N VAL A 66 16.02 -4.91 -27.60
CA VAL A 66 17.17 -5.31 -28.38
C VAL A 66 17.79 -6.56 -27.74
N ALA A 67 18.11 -7.53 -28.58
CA ALA A 67 18.72 -8.81 -28.24
C ALA A 67 20.04 -8.69 -27.48
N PRO A 68 20.43 -9.74 -26.74
CA PRO A 68 21.83 -10.09 -26.63
C PRO A 68 22.15 -11.49 -27.17
N THR A 69 23.28 -11.50 -27.85
CA THR A 69 23.91 -12.56 -28.62
C THR A 69 24.44 -13.70 -27.75
N LYS A 70 24.55 -14.85 -28.40
CA LYS A 70 25.01 -16.17 -27.98
C LYS A 70 26.47 -16.28 -27.49
N ASP A 71 26.67 -17.35 -26.70
CA ASP A 71 27.84 -18.25 -26.58
C ASP A 71 29.11 -17.80 -25.83
N GLN A 72 29.29 -18.35 -24.61
CA GLN A 72 30.55 -18.98 -24.17
C GLN A 72 30.30 -20.05 -23.10
N PRO A 73 30.89 -21.27 -23.23
CA PRO A 73 30.96 -22.28 -22.18
C PRO A 73 32.37 -22.34 -21.57
N GLY A 74 32.48 -22.38 -20.24
CA GLY A 74 33.72 -22.77 -19.55
C GLY A 74 33.98 -22.02 -18.26
N GLY A 75 33.63 -22.64 -17.12
CA GLY A 75 33.99 -22.10 -15.81
C GLY A 75 33.41 -22.91 -14.66
N SER A 76 34.19 -23.87 -14.17
CA SER A 76 33.98 -24.72 -13.01
C SER A 76 33.55 -23.94 -11.74
N GLY A 77 32.25 -23.77 -11.55
CA GLY A 77 31.49 -24.42 -10.47
C GLY A 77 31.94 -24.25 -9.01
N ALA A 78 32.34 -23.05 -8.56
CA ALA A 78 32.30 -22.74 -7.13
C ALA A 78 30.83 -22.46 -6.73
N ALA A 79 30.22 -23.40 -6.01
CA ALA A 79 28.85 -23.30 -5.51
C ALA A 79 28.73 -22.14 -4.49
N VAL A 80 28.43 -20.94 -4.99
CA VAL A 80 28.05 -19.80 -4.15
C VAL A 80 26.72 -20.16 -3.51
N SER A 81 26.74 -20.39 -2.19
CA SER A 81 25.57 -20.63 -1.37
C SER A 81 24.63 -19.43 -1.48
N LYS A 82 23.56 -19.59 -2.28
CA LYS A 82 22.50 -18.59 -2.41
C LYS A 82 21.83 -18.45 -1.05
N ARG A 83 22.08 -17.34 -0.36
CA ARG A 83 21.37 -16.98 0.87
C ARG A 83 19.86 -16.98 0.58
N PRO A 84 19.02 -17.37 1.56
CA PRO A 84 17.57 -17.35 1.38
C PRO A 84 17.14 -15.93 1.01
N HIS A 85 16.59 -15.79 -0.18
CA HIS A 85 16.09 -14.52 -0.69
C HIS A 85 14.74 -14.24 -0.05
N ASN A 86 14.60 -13.13 0.66
CA ASN A 86 13.34 -12.73 1.28
C ASN A 86 12.23 -12.58 0.23
N HIS A 87 10.99 -12.94 0.58
CA HIS A 87 9.86 -12.79 -0.32
C HIS A 87 9.65 -11.32 -0.72
N THR A 88 9.20 -11.08 -1.95
CA THR A 88 9.01 -9.73 -2.53
C THR A 88 8.06 -8.84 -1.73
N SER A 89 7.02 -9.43 -1.12
CA SER A 89 6.08 -8.72 -0.24
C SER A 89 6.72 -8.14 1.01
N MET A 90 7.79 -8.75 1.51
CA MET A 90 8.53 -8.26 2.68
C MET A 90 9.55 -7.19 2.28
N THR A 91 10.21 -7.36 1.13
CA THR A 91 11.22 -6.40 0.65
C THR A 91 10.61 -5.06 0.23
N THR A 92 9.32 -5.02 -0.09
CA THR A 92 8.57 -3.81 -0.47
C THR A 92 7.98 -3.02 0.70
N ILE A 93 7.93 -3.56 1.92
CA ILE A 93 7.32 -2.89 3.09
C ILE A 93 7.97 -1.53 3.40
N PRO A 94 9.31 -1.39 3.45
CA PRO A 94 9.93 -0.07 3.69
C PRO A 94 9.55 0.96 2.62
N ARG A 95 9.42 0.52 1.37
CA ARG A 95 8.99 1.37 0.24
C ARG A 95 7.53 1.79 0.39
N LEU A 96 6.64 0.86 0.78
CA LEU A 96 5.24 1.14 1.08
C LEU A 96 5.11 2.26 2.12
N ILE A 97 5.81 2.13 3.25
CA ILE A 97 5.82 3.16 4.31
C ILE A 97 6.29 4.50 3.74
N SER A 98 7.35 4.49 2.94
CA SER A 98 7.87 5.71 2.31
C SER A 98 6.82 6.41 1.41
N VAL A 99 6.08 5.65 0.60
CA VAL A 99 4.99 6.17 -0.24
C VAL A 99 3.89 6.80 0.63
N VAL A 100 3.41 6.07 1.64
CA VAL A 100 2.36 6.54 2.56
C VAL A 100 2.77 7.84 3.26
N GLU A 101 4.00 7.91 3.78
CA GLU A 101 4.50 9.11 4.45
C GLU A 101 4.62 10.32 3.51
N ILE A 102 4.99 10.10 2.24
CA ILE A 102 4.99 11.16 1.24
C ILE A 102 3.56 11.65 0.98
N VAL A 103 2.60 10.74 0.77
CA VAL A 103 1.19 11.10 0.54
C VAL A 103 0.64 11.93 1.70
N LYS A 104 0.87 11.52 2.96
CA LYS A 104 0.44 12.28 4.15
C LYS A 104 1.01 13.70 4.16
N ARG A 105 2.32 13.85 3.91
CA ARG A 105 2.99 15.16 3.90
C ARG A 105 2.51 16.04 2.75
N GLU A 106 2.35 15.51 1.55
CA GLU A 106 1.86 16.27 0.40
C GLU A 106 0.40 16.67 0.58
N HIS A 107 -0.45 15.79 1.10
CA HIS A 107 -1.84 16.11 1.41
C HIS A 107 -1.94 17.29 2.38
N LEU A 108 -1.14 17.29 3.47
CA LEU A 108 -1.10 18.41 4.41
C LEU A 108 -0.63 19.74 3.79
N LYS A 109 0.12 19.70 2.67
CA LYS A 109 0.54 20.90 1.94
C LYS A 109 -0.55 21.44 1.01
N THR A 110 -1.37 20.56 0.44
CA THR A 110 -2.45 20.95 -0.47
C THR A 110 -3.72 21.42 0.25
N LEU A 111 -3.86 21.13 1.55
CA LEU A 111 -4.96 21.65 2.34
C LEU A 111 -5.03 23.19 2.31
N ASP A 112 -6.23 23.70 2.10
CA ASP A 112 -6.50 25.12 1.91
C ASP A 112 -5.94 25.97 3.08
N PRO A 113 -5.10 26.99 2.81
CA PRO A 113 -4.67 27.95 3.82
C PRO A 113 -5.83 28.60 4.59
N ALA A 114 -7.05 28.69 4.04
CA ALA A 114 -8.22 29.18 4.78
C ALA A 114 -8.61 28.25 5.93
N LEU A 115 -8.65 26.92 5.71
CA LEU A 115 -8.86 25.93 6.77
C LEU A 115 -7.72 25.92 7.80
N SER A 116 -6.51 26.28 7.34
CA SER A 116 -5.36 26.52 8.21
C SER A 116 -5.56 27.67 9.20
N GLN A 117 -6.32 28.70 8.82
CA GLN A 117 -6.62 29.83 9.70
C GLN A 117 -7.62 29.49 10.79
N ALA A 118 -8.55 28.56 10.52
CA ALA A 118 -9.44 28.00 11.53
C ALA A 118 -8.71 27.07 12.53
N GLY A 119 -7.43 26.75 12.27
CA GLY A 119 -6.57 25.95 13.16
C GLY A 119 -6.91 24.45 13.16
N LYS A 120 -7.67 23.96 12.18
CA LYS A 120 -8.16 22.59 12.08
C LYS A 120 -7.62 21.88 10.83
N LEU A 121 -6.31 21.94 10.59
CA LEU A 121 -5.69 21.07 9.58
C LEU A 121 -5.59 19.66 10.17
N SER A 122 -6.60 18.84 9.90
CA SER A 122 -6.53 17.41 10.17
C SER A 122 -5.83 16.72 9.01
N GLY A 123 -4.83 15.90 9.31
CA GLY A 123 -4.26 14.97 8.34
C GLY A 123 -5.21 13.82 8.00
N LEU A 124 -4.63 12.78 7.41
CA LEU A 124 -5.34 11.55 7.05
C LEU A 124 -5.35 10.57 8.22
N HIS A 125 -6.50 9.95 8.47
CA HIS A 125 -6.65 8.79 9.33
C HIS A 125 -5.92 7.60 8.71
N GLN A 126 -5.20 6.83 9.51
CA GLN A 126 -4.39 5.71 9.03
C GLN A 126 -4.80 4.41 9.74
N TYR A 127 -4.95 3.35 8.96
CA TYR A 127 -5.27 2.01 9.43
C TYR A 127 -4.23 1.03 8.89
N ASN A 128 -3.49 0.38 9.78
CA ASN A 128 -2.43 -0.56 9.44
C ASN A 128 -2.89 -1.99 9.67
N GLU A 129 -2.73 -2.84 8.68
CA GLU A 129 -3.08 -4.25 8.72
C GLU A 129 -1.85 -5.06 8.29
N ILE A 130 -1.51 -6.08 9.07
CA ILE A 130 -0.44 -7.01 8.78
C ILE A 130 -1.09 -8.39 8.69
N GLY A 131 -0.82 -9.10 7.60
CA GLY A 131 -1.35 -10.44 7.39
C GLY A 131 -0.26 -11.41 6.96
N GLU A 132 -0.63 -12.67 6.94
CA GLU A 132 0.20 -13.77 6.47
C GLU A 132 -0.41 -14.31 5.18
N LEU A 133 0.42 -14.50 4.16
CA LEU A 133 0.05 -15.17 2.93
C LEU A 133 0.56 -16.62 3.02
N GLU A 134 -0.37 -17.56 2.87
CA GLU A 134 -0.01 -18.95 2.66
C GLU A 134 0.54 -19.08 1.23
N PRO A 135 1.74 -19.65 1.05
CA PRO A 135 2.24 -19.89 -0.29
C PRO A 135 1.27 -20.83 -1.00
N GLU A 136 0.69 -20.39 -2.12
CA GLU A 136 -0.04 -21.29 -3.02
C GLU A 136 0.94 -22.42 -3.39
N GLU A 137 0.69 -23.62 -2.86
CA GLU A 137 1.41 -24.79 -3.31
C GLU A 137 1.06 -24.95 -4.79
N PRO A 138 2.06 -25.11 -5.69
CA PRO A 138 1.77 -25.34 -7.08
C PRO A 138 0.90 -26.60 -7.18
N GLU A 139 -0.34 -26.44 -7.65
CA GLU A 139 -1.23 -27.53 -8.06
C GLU A 139 -0.69 -28.22 -9.34
N ASP A 140 0.61 -28.54 -9.35
CA ASP A 140 1.09 -29.57 -10.24
C ASP A 140 0.39 -30.86 -9.78
N ALA A 141 -0.28 -31.55 -10.70
CA ALA A 141 -0.97 -32.81 -10.42
C ALA A 141 0.06 -33.87 -10.03
N LEU A 142 0.46 -33.87 -8.77
CA LEU A 142 1.40 -34.81 -8.20
C LEU A 142 0.72 -36.16 -8.08
N SER A 143 1.52 -37.21 -8.19
CA SER A 143 1.04 -38.55 -7.87
C SER A 143 0.64 -38.59 -6.39
N PRO A 144 -0.42 -39.34 -6.00
CA PRO A 144 -0.78 -39.51 -4.59
C PRO A 144 0.36 -40.08 -3.73
N GLU A 145 1.33 -40.77 -4.35
CA GLU A 145 2.53 -41.25 -3.66
C GLU A 145 3.50 -40.11 -3.29
N GLU A 146 3.64 -39.12 -4.17
CA GLU A 146 4.51 -37.96 -3.96
C GLU A 146 3.92 -37.02 -2.89
N GLU A 147 2.60 -36.84 -2.88
CA GLU A 147 1.89 -36.11 -1.82
C GLU A 147 2.12 -36.74 -0.45
N ARG A 148 2.00 -38.08 -0.36
CA ARG A 148 2.26 -38.82 0.87
C ARG A 148 3.71 -38.67 1.33
N GLN A 149 4.68 -38.76 0.42
CA GLN A 149 6.10 -38.58 0.73
C GLN A 149 6.40 -37.14 1.20
N ARG A 150 5.78 -36.12 0.57
CA ARG A 150 5.90 -34.73 1.03
C ARG A 150 5.31 -34.53 2.41
N ALA A 151 4.11 -35.05 2.67
CA ALA A 151 3.47 -34.93 3.99
C ALA A 151 4.31 -35.58 5.09
N ILE A 152 4.88 -36.75 4.84
CA ILE A 152 5.80 -37.43 5.78
C ILE A 152 7.07 -36.60 5.97
N THR A 153 7.67 -36.09 4.90
CA THR A 153 8.88 -35.27 4.98
C THR A 153 8.63 -33.99 5.78
N LEU A 154 7.47 -33.35 5.57
CA LEU A 154 7.06 -32.14 6.28
C LEU A 154 6.82 -32.44 7.76
N ALA A 155 6.16 -33.55 8.09
CA ALA A 155 5.94 -34.00 9.46
C ALA A 155 7.23 -34.39 10.19
N LEU A 156 8.20 -34.99 9.47
CA LEU A 156 9.50 -35.40 10.01
C LEU A 156 10.52 -34.26 10.06
N SER A 157 10.28 -33.16 9.33
CA SER A 157 11.11 -31.96 9.41
C SER A 157 10.89 -31.29 10.78
N SER A 158 11.71 -31.65 11.77
CA SER A 158 11.68 -31.08 13.13
C SER A 158 11.96 -29.58 13.18
N LYS A 159 12.38 -28.99 12.06
CA LYS A 159 12.47 -27.55 11.84
C LYS A 159 11.14 -27.09 11.23
N ARG A 160 10.21 -26.61 12.07
CA ARG A 160 8.98 -25.91 11.66
C ARG A 160 9.32 -24.59 10.95
N GLN A 161 9.90 -24.66 9.75
CA GLN A 161 10.02 -23.52 8.85
C GLN A 161 8.70 -23.39 8.09
N GLN A 162 7.65 -22.96 8.78
CA GLN A 162 6.47 -22.47 8.09
C GLN A 162 6.91 -21.22 7.33
N HIS A 163 7.04 -21.32 6.01
CA HIS A 163 7.39 -20.22 5.11
C HIS A 163 6.19 -19.26 4.99
N LYS A 164 5.82 -18.64 6.11
CA LYS A 164 4.77 -17.62 6.16
C LYS A 164 5.31 -16.34 5.51
N VAL A 165 4.65 -15.90 4.46
CA VAL A 165 5.00 -14.66 3.78
C VAL A 165 4.17 -13.54 4.39
N ALA A 166 4.80 -12.66 5.16
CA ALA A 166 4.10 -11.49 5.68
C ALA A 166 3.79 -10.48 4.57
N TYR A 167 2.61 -9.87 4.64
CA TYR A 167 2.24 -8.70 3.84
C TYR A 167 1.75 -7.57 4.75
N MET A 168 1.79 -6.35 4.22
CA MET A 168 1.29 -5.17 4.91
C MET A 168 0.30 -4.43 4.02
N LYS A 169 -0.74 -3.89 4.64
CA LYS A 169 -1.76 -3.04 4.05
C LYS A 169 -1.92 -1.79 4.90
N VAL A 170 -1.95 -0.63 4.25
CA VAL A 170 -2.14 0.66 4.91
C VAL A 170 -3.26 1.39 4.21
N THR A 171 -4.31 1.72 4.95
CA THR A 171 -5.47 2.47 4.45
C THR A 171 -5.44 3.89 4.97
N LEU A 172 -5.51 4.86 4.07
CA LEU A 172 -5.61 6.28 4.37
C LEU A 172 -7.02 6.79 4.04
N SER A 173 -7.59 7.59 4.94
CA SER A 173 -8.93 8.16 4.79
C SER A 173 -9.00 9.57 5.38
N ARG A 174 -9.89 10.41 4.85
CA ARG A 174 -10.22 11.72 5.44
C ARG A 174 -11.24 11.61 6.58
N LYS A 175 -12.00 10.52 6.62
CA LYS A 175 -12.99 10.21 7.66
C LYS A 175 -12.56 8.99 8.47
N GLU A 176 -13.02 8.90 9.70
CA GLU A 176 -12.84 7.70 10.51
C GLU A 176 -13.59 6.50 9.90
N LEU A 177 -12.93 5.35 9.90
CA LEU A 177 -13.43 4.06 9.44
C LEU A 177 -13.42 3.08 10.63
N PRO A 178 -14.45 3.11 11.51
CA PRO A 178 -14.49 2.28 12.70
C PRO A 178 -14.54 0.77 12.37
N ASP A 179 -15.07 0.39 11.21
CA ASP A 179 -15.25 -1.00 10.79
C ASP A 179 -13.93 -1.76 10.56
N LEU A 180 -12.82 -1.04 10.33
CA LEU A 180 -11.51 -1.66 10.10
C LEU A 180 -10.86 -2.15 11.40
N VAL A 181 -11.18 -1.54 12.54
CA VAL A 181 -10.56 -1.91 13.83
C VAL A 181 -11.01 -3.31 14.29
N PRO A 182 -12.31 -3.68 14.24
CA PRO A 182 -12.76 -5.05 14.51
C PRO A 182 -12.15 -6.10 13.57
N THR A 183 -11.77 -5.70 12.35
CA THR A 183 -11.12 -6.56 11.35
C THR A 183 -9.64 -6.82 11.68
N GLY A 184 -9.11 -6.20 12.73
CA GLY A 184 -7.71 -6.36 13.18
C GLY A 184 -6.76 -5.26 12.71
N ALA A 185 -7.27 -4.18 12.09
CA ALA A 185 -6.43 -3.06 11.72
C ALA A 185 -6.09 -2.18 12.95
N THR A 186 -4.83 -1.77 13.05
CA THR A 186 -4.38 -0.80 14.05
C THR A 186 -4.65 0.62 13.56
N TYR A 187 -5.46 1.36 14.31
CA TYR A 187 -5.79 2.76 14.00
C TYR A 187 -4.70 3.72 14.51
N GLN A 188 -4.36 4.70 13.68
CA GLN A 188 -3.49 5.81 14.01
C GLN A 188 -4.16 7.14 13.66
N GLN A 189 -4.22 8.03 14.65
CA GLN A 189 -4.84 9.35 14.51
C GLN A 189 -4.08 10.24 13.52
N PRO A 190 -4.80 11.14 12.81
CA PRO A 190 -4.20 12.06 11.86
C PRO A 190 -3.24 13.04 12.52
N GLU A 191 -2.15 13.35 11.84
CA GLU A 191 -1.23 14.41 12.29
C GLU A 191 -1.92 15.77 12.17
N ILE A 192 -1.99 16.50 13.28
CA ILE A 192 -2.56 17.84 13.33
C ILE A 192 -1.43 18.84 13.22
N ARG A 193 -1.28 19.48 12.05
CA ARG A 193 -0.25 20.50 11.86
C ARG A 193 -0.72 21.85 12.38
N ALA A 194 -0.31 22.19 13.59
CA ALA A 194 -0.48 23.55 14.09
C ALA A 194 0.48 24.51 13.37
N LEU A 195 -0.06 25.52 12.69
CA LEU A 195 0.77 26.64 12.22
C LEU A 195 1.42 27.35 13.41
N SER A 196 2.73 27.62 13.29
CA SER A 196 3.45 28.40 14.29
C SER A 196 2.84 29.80 14.45
N LYS A 197 2.99 30.40 15.64
CA LYS A 197 2.48 31.76 15.93
C LYS A 197 2.99 32.79 14.90
N SER A 198 4.25 32.68 14.49
CA SER A 198 4.85 33.57 13.49
C SER A 198 4.24 33.38 12.09
N ALA A 199 4.02 32.13 11.66
CA ALA A 199 3.37 31.83 10.39
C ALA A 199 1.93 32.36 10.36
N ARG A 200 1.16 32.16 11.44
CA ARG A 200 -0.20 32.72 11.59
C ARG A 200 -0.22 34.24 11.48
N THR A 201 0.68 34.94 12.20
CA THR A 201 0.78 36.40 12.13
C THR A 201 1.15 36.89 10.73
N ARG A 202 2.05 36.20 10.02
CA ARG A 202 2.43 36.54 8.63
C ARG A 202 1.26 36.38 7.67
N LEU A 203 0.49 35.29 7.77
CA LEU A 203 -0.71 35.07 6.95
C LEU A 203 -1.79 36.13 7.21
N LYS A 204 -2.06 36.43 8.49
CA LYS A 204 -3.02 37.48 8.88
C LYS A 204 -2.64 38.86 8.32
N ARG A 205 -1.34 39.19 8.28
CA ARG A 205 -0.86 40.44 7.68
C ARG A 205 -1.03 40.46 6.16
N LYS A 206 -0.83 39.33 5.47
CA LYS A 206 -1.02 39.23 4.01
C LYS A 206 -2.50 39.44 3.63
N LEU A 207 -3.43 38.83 4.35
CA LEU A 207 -4.87 39.01 4.12
C LEU A 207 -5.33 40.45 4.31
N LYS A 208 -4.94 41.09 5.43
CA LYS A 208 -5.27 42.51 5.65
C LYS A 208 -4.76 43.42 4.52
N LYS A 209 -3.66 43.05 3.86
CA LYS A 209 -3.11 43.83 2.75
C LYS A 209 -3.87 43.59 1.44
N SER A 210 -4.39 42.38 1.20
CA SER A 210 -5.26 42.13 0.03
C SER A 210 -6.62 42.81 0.19
N ASP A 211 -7.19 42.79 1.39
CA ASP A 211 -8.50 43.41 1.66
C ASP A 211 -8.46 44.94 1.52
N ALA A 212 -7.33 45.57 1.86
CA ALA A 212 -7.15 47.02 1.73
C ALA A 212 -6.83 47.50 0.30
N ALA A 213 -6.57 46.58 -0.63
CA ALA A 213 -6.24 46.88 -2.02
C ALA A 213 -7.43 46.68 -2.98
N THR A 214 -8.60 46.31 -2.44
CA THR A 214 -9.87 46.17 -3.16
C THR A 214 -10.79 47.31 -2.77
#